data_AF-A0A3P4B522-F1
#
_entry.id   AF-A0A3P4B522-F1
#
_cell.length_a   1.000
_cell.length_b   1.000
_cell.length_c   1.000
_cell.angle_alpha   90.00
_cell.angle_beta   90.00
_cell.angle_gamma   90.00
#
_symmetry.space_group_name_H-M   'P 1'
#
loop_
_entity.id
_entity.type
_entity.pdbx_description
1 polymer ?
#
loop_
_entity_poly.entity_id
_entity_poly.type
_entity_poly.pdbx_seq_one_letter_code
_entity_poly.pdbx_strand_id
1 'polypeptide(L)'
;MLTIYCKHEQLKGQWQEIGPLKSQVLALADKTIRVEIKLYRAGLLARRLGSLRAWGGLDVDAVFFQLLDKYRLTGTVQKQVLLSWVEQTLSKPQLRVYTAWLAGKGLVSLYSKATVYAHRKGILEAIGVDISLRYCPEADGMIDLANVFTPENIMGLPHGRLREDRYFLPREGS
;
A
#
# COMPACT_ATOMS: atom_id res chain seq x y z
N MET A 1 -14.03 -3.93 -5.87
CA MET A 1 -13.58 -3.27 -4.62
C MET A 1 -12.11 -2.92 -4.79
N LEU A 2 -11.71 -1.69 -4.48
CA LEU A 2 -10.33 -1.21 -4.52
C LEU A 2 -9.70 -1.31 -3.12
N THR A 3 -8.44 -1.72 -3.05
CA THR A 3 -7.65 -1.70 -1.82
C THR A 3 -6.23 -1.23 -2.16
N ILE A 4 -5.75 -0.21 -1.45
CA ILE A 4 -4.40 0.34 -1.61
C ILE A 4 -3.67 0.21 -0.28
N TYR A 5 -2.47 -0.37 -0.27
CA TYR A 5 -1.73 -0.62 0.96
C TYR A 5 -0.23 -0.82 0.72
N CYS A 6 0.58 -0.64 1.77
CA CYS A 6 2.01 -0.99 1.74
C CYS A 6 2.18 -2.52 1.84
N LYS A 7 2.67 -3.15 0.76
CA LYS A 7 2.80 -4.62 0.73
C LYS A 7 3.83 -5.12 1.73
N HIS A 8 4.91 -4.39 1.90
CA HIS A 8 5.98 -4.73 2.84
C HIS A 8 5.47 -4.86 4.28
N GLU A 9 4.72 -3.86 4.75
CA GLU A 9 4.16 -3.87 6.11
C GLU A 9 3.08 -4.95 6.29
N GLN A 10 2.26 -5.21 5.26
CA GLN A 10 1.32 -6.34 5.31
C GLN A 10 2.05 -7.68 5.48
N LEU A 11 3.12 -7.92 4.69
CA LEU A 11 3.88 -9.16 4.75
C LEU A 11 4.60 -9.33 6.09
N LYS A 12 5.19 -8.26 6.63
CA LYS A 12 5.80 -8.26 7.97
C LYS A 12 4.81 -8.68 9.06
N GLY A 13 3.57 -8.18 9.01
CA GLY A 13 2.54 -8.55 9.99
C GLY A 13 2.06 -10.00 9.87
N GLN A 14 2.18 -10.62 8.69
CA GLN A 14 1.71 -11.98 8.42
C GLN A 14 2.79 -13.04 8.64
N TRP A 15 4.06 -12.71 8.46
CA TRP A 15 5.16 -13.68 8.53
C TRP A 15 5.81 -13.69 9.91
N GLN A 16 5.51 -14.73 10.69
CA GLN A 16 6.11 -14.96 12.01
C GLN A 16 7.59 -15.37 11.92
N GLU A 17 7.98 -16.10 10.87
CA GLU A 17 9.35 -16.50 10.60
C GLU A 17 9.78 -16.06 9.21
N ILE A 18 10.95 -15.42 9.12
CA ILE A 18 11.51 -14.87 7.89
C ILE A 18 12.71 -15.70 7.47
N GLY A 19 12.51 -16.63 6.53
CA GLY A 19 13.58 -17.35 5.86
C GLY A 19 14.20 -16.55 4.68
N PRO A 20 15.20 -17.10 3.99
CA PRO A 20 15.90 -16.42 2.89
C PRO A 20 14.96 -15.95 1.76
N LEU A 21 14.03 -16.80 1.32
CA LEU A 21 13.07 -16.44 0.26
C LEU A 21 12.09 -15.34 0.70
N LYS A 22 11.59 -15.43 1.94
CA LYS A 22 10.71 -14.40 2.50
C LYS A 22 11.46 -13.07 2.64
N SER A 23 12.73 -13.10 3.00
CA SER A 23 13.59 -11.89 3.04
C SER A 23 13.69 -11.24 1.66
N GLN A 24 13.88 -12.03 0.61
CA GLN A 24 13.92 -11.52 -0.77
C GLN A 24 12.58 -10.90 -1.19
N VAL A 25 11.46 -11.53 -0.85
CA VAL A 25 10.13 -10.97 -1.16
C VAL A 25 9.86 -9.71 -0.34
N LEU A 26 10.29 -9.64 0.92
CA LEU A 26 10.22 -8.41 1.72
C LEU A 26 11.07 -7.30 1.11
N ALA A 27 12.27 -7.61 0.65
CA ALA A 27 13.14 -6.64 -0.02
C ALA A 27 12.53 -6.15 -1.35
N LEU A 28 11.89 -7.02 -2.11
CA LEU A 28 11.14 -6.64 -3.31
C LEU A 28 9.92 -5.78 -2.98
N ALA A 29 9.20 -6.11 -1.91
CA ALA A 29 8.05 -5.33 -1.48
C ALA A 29 8.44 -4.00 -0.83
N ASP A 30 9.70 -3.84 -0.41
CA ASP A 30 10.20 -2.62 0.21
C ASP A 30 10.02 -1.44 -0.76
N LYS A 31 9.50 -0.32 -0.24
CA LYS A 31 9.16 0.88 -1.03
C LYS A 31 8.11 0.67 -2.14
N THR A 32 7.36 -0.43 -2.13
CA THR A 32 6.25 -0.65 -3.08
C THR A 32 4.89 -0.38 -2.44
N ILE A 33 3.99 0.19 -3.24
CA ILE A 33 2.56 0.30 -2.90
C ILE A 33 1.82 -0.74 -3.75
N ARG A 34 0.93 -1.51 -3.12
CA ARG A 34 0.09 -2.47 -3.83
C ARG A 34 -1.31 -1.95 -3.95
N VAL A 35 -1.82 -2.02 -5.18
CA VAL A 35 -3.18 -1.67 -5.54
C VAL A 35 -3.87 -2.94 -6.00
N GLU A 36 -4.97 -3.31 -5.34
CA GLU A 36 -5.78 -4.47 -5.68
C GLU A 36 -7.19 -4.05 -6.08
N ILE A 37 -7.64 -4.53 -7.23
CA ILE A 37 -9.03 -4.41 -7.66
C ILE A 37 -9.64 -5.80 -7.71
N LYS A 38 -10.60 -6.04 -6.82
CA LYS A 38 -11.39 -7.28 -6.80
C LYS A 38 -12.59 -7.14 -7.72
N LEU A 39 -12.63 -7.99 -8.75
CA LEU A 39 -13.79 -8.20 -9.61
C LEU A 39 -14.62 -9.37 -9.07
N TYR A 40 -15.83 -9.07 -8.60
CA TYR A 40 -16.81 -10.09 -8.22
C TYR A 40 -17.54 -10.63 -9.46
N ARG A 41 -18.34 -11.70 -9.29
CA ARG A 41 -19.06 -12.39 -10.38
C ARG A 41 -19.75 -11.44 -11.37
N ALA A 42 -20.50 -10.45 -10.89
CA ALA A 42 -21.17 -9.47 -11.75
C ALA A 42 -20.17 -8.63 -12.59
N GLY A 43 -19.05 -8.23 -11.99
CA GLY A 43 -17.99 -7.48 -12.66
C GLY A 43 -17.24 -8.29 -13.72
N LEU A 44 -17.06 -9.60 -13.47
CA LEU A 44 -16.49 -10.54 -14.43
C LEU A 44 -17.44 -10.77 -15.62
N LEU A 45 -18.72 -11.03 -15.35
CA LEU A 45 -19.73 -11.25 -16.38
C LEU A 45 -19.92 -10.03 -17.28
N ALA A 46 -19.97 -8.82 -16.70
CA ALA A 46 -20.07 -7.58 -17.46
C ALA A 46 -18.90 -7.36 -18.44
N ARG A 47 -17.75 -8.01 -18.18
CA ARG A 47 -16.54 -7.95 -19.02
C ARG A 47 -16.33 -9.21 -19.84
N ARG A 48 -17.27 -10.16 -19.80
CA ARG A 48 -17.16 -11.48 -20.43
C ARG A 48 -15.96 -12.31 -19.92
N LEU A 49 -15.43 -12.00 -18.73
CA LEU A 49 -14.29 -12.68 -18.08
C LEU A 49 -14.72 -13.83 -17.15
N GLY A 50 -15.94 -14.35 -17.34
CA GLY A 50 -16.52 -15.40 -16.50
C GLY A 50 -15.92 -16.80 -16.71
N SER A 51 -15.07 -16.99 -17.73
CA SER A 51 -14.40 -18.26 -18.04
C SER A 51 -12.90 -18.04 -18.23
N LEU A 52 -12.08 -19.04 -17.91
CA LEU A 52 -10.61 -18.94 -18.02
C LEU A 52 -10.14 -18.66 -19.45
N ARG A 53 -10.82 -19.20 -20.47
CA ARG A 53 -10.48 -18.96 -21.88
C ARG A 53 -10.59 -17.48 -22.27
N ALA A 54 -11.53 -16.75 -21.67
CA ALA A 54 -11.73 -15.32 -21.94
C ALA A 54 -10.59 -14.43 -21.43
N TRP A 55 -9.67 -14.97 -20.63
CA TRP A 55 -8.46 -14.28 -20.20
C TRP A 55 -7.29 -14.48 -21.19
N GLY A 56 -7.39 -15.45 -22.11
CA GLY A 56 -6.37 -15.70 -23.12
C GLY A 56 -6.26 -14.53 -24.08
N GLY A 57 -5.07 -13.93 -24.16
CA GLY A 57 -4.80 -12.76 -25.01
C GLY A 57 -5.33 -11.43 -24.47
N LEU A 58 -5.88 -11.41 -23.24
CA LEU A 58 -6.33 -10.19 -22.61
C LEU A 58 -5.14 -9.38 -22.09
N ASP A 59 -5.10 -8.09 -22.42
CA ASP A 59 -4.22 -7.15 -21.75
C ASP A 59 -4.76 -6.85 -20.34
N VAL A 60 -4.23 -7.57 -19.36
CA VAL A 60 -4.62 -7.46 -17.95
C VAL A 60 -4.28 -6.08 -17.40
N ASP A 61 -3.19 -5.47 -17.85
CA ASP A 61 -2.73 -4.18 -17.36
C ASP A 61 -3.67 -3.07 -17.86
N ALA A 62 -4.06 -3.12 -19.14
CA ALA A 62 -5.08 -2.21 -19.68
C ALA A 62 -6.43 -2.34 -18.95
N VAL A 63 -6.90 -3.56 -18.69
CA VAL A 63 -8.14 -3.79 -17.92
C VAL A 63 -8.01 -3.25 -16.50
N PHE A 64 -6.87 -3.45 -15.86
CA PHE A 64 -6.60 -2.93 -14.53
C PHE A 64 -6.68 -1.40 -14.48
N PHE A 65 -6.01 -0.69 -15.40
CA PHE A 65 -6.05 0.78 -15.40
C PHE A 65 -7.41 1.35 -15.79
N GLN A 66 -8.14 0.71 -16.71
CA GLN A 66 -9.54 1.07 -16.99
C GLN A 66 -10.45 0.94 -15.76
N LEU A 67 -10.16 -0.04 -14.88
CA LEU A 67 -10.88 -0.20 -13.63
C LEU A 67 -10.43 0.81 -12.58
N LEU A 68 -9.14 1.11 -12.54
CA LEU A 68 -8.55 2.05 -11.59
C LEU A 68 -9.00 3.49 -11.85
N ASP A 69 -9.11 3.88 -13.12
CA ASP A 69 -9.52 5.22 -13.56
C ASP A 69 -10.88 5.65 -12.98
N LYS A 70 -11.79 4.70 -12.77
CA LYS A 70 -13.11 4.94 -12.15
C LYS A 70 -13.03 5.54 -10.75
N TYR A 71 -11.93 5.30 -10.04
CA TYR A 71 -11.71 5.83 -8.71
C TYR A 71 -11.14 7.26 -8.73
N ARG A 72 -10.81 7.80 -9.91
CA ARG A 72 -10.25 9.14 -10.11
C ARG A 72 -9.20 9.45 -9.06
N LEU A 73 -8.18 8.60 -8.97
CA LEU A 73 -7.02 8.77 -8.10
C LEU A 73 -6.18 9.96 -8.60
N THR A 74 -6.79 11.13 -8.51
CA THR A 74 -6.31 12.43 -8.93
C THR A 74 -6.12 13.24 -7.65
N GLY A 75 -4.94 13.82 -7.49
CA GLY A 75 -4.65 14.63 -6.32
C GLY A 75 -3.23 14.44 -5.82
N THR A 76 -2.70 15.55 -5.34
CA THR A 76 -1.46 15.57 -4.61
C THR A 76 -1.67 15.03 -3.21
N VAL A 77 -1.07 13.89 -2.90
CA VAL A 77 -0.91 13.48 -1.50
C VAL A 77 0.24 14.27 -0.94
N GLN A 78 -0.09 15.20 -0.04
CA GLN A 78 0.93 15.77 0.82
C GLN A 78 1.41 14.66 1.74
N LYS A 79 2.71 14.31 1.65
CA LYS A 79 3.38 13.35 2.56
C LYS A 79 3.16 13.70 4.03
N GLN A 80 2.84 14.96 4.31
CA GLN A 80 2.58 15.48 5.64
C GLN A 80 1.22 16.13 5.68
N VAL A 81 0.43 15.76 6.68
CA VAL A 81 -0.77 16.49 7.06
C VAL A 81 -0.35 17.91 7.44
N LEU A 82 -1.08 18.94 6.97
CA LEU A 82 -0.80 20.33 7.30
C LEU A 82 -0.69 20.51 8.82
N LEU A 83 0.43 21.06 9.31
CA LEU A 83 0.68 21.19 10.74
C LEU A 83 -0.45 21.96 11.46
N SER A 84 -0.97 23.01 10.82
CA SER A 84 -2.11 23.79 11.35
C SER A 84 -3.36 22.93 11.57
N TRP A 85 -3.64 21.98 10.69
CA TRP A 85 -4.76 21.06 10.85
C TRP A 85 -4.47 20.00 11.93
N VAL A 86 -3.23 19.50 12.01
CA VAL A 86 -2.80 18.59 13.08
C VAL A 86 -2.96 19.24 14.45
N GLU A 87 -2.54 20.50 14.61
CA GLU A 87 -2.64 21.25 15.87
C GLU A 87 -4.10 21.47 16.31
N GLN A 88 -5.02 21.61 15.36
CA GLN A 88 -6.45 21.74 15.64
C GLN A 88 -7.12 20.40 15.96
N THR A 89 -6.60 19.30 15.41
CA THR A 89 -7.26 17.98 15.47
C THR A 89 -6.74 17.11 16.62
N LEU A 90 -5.44 17.16 16.91
CA LEU A 90 -4.83 16.34 17.96
C LEU A 90 -4.90 16.99 19.33
N SER A 91 -5.13 16.18 20.37
CA SER A 91 -4.92 16.64 21.75
C SER A 91 -3.45 17.00 22.01
N LYS A 92 -3.19 17.89 22.97
CA LYS A 92 -1.81 18.30 23.33
C LYS A 92 -0.85 17.12 23.56
N PRO A 93 -1.23 16.03 24.27
CA PRO A 93 -0.37 14.85 24.41
C PRO A 93 -0.08 14.14 23.07
N GLN A 94 -1.11 13.95 22.23
CA GLN A 94 -0.94 13.32 20.91
C GLN A 94 -0.04 14.18 19.99
N LEU A 95 -0.24 15.50 19.99
CA LEU A 95 0.57 16.43 19.22
C LEU A 95 2.05 16.35 19.60
N ARG A 96 2.38 16.22 20.90
CA ARG A 96 3.78 16.06 21.35
C ARG A 96 4.41 14.77 20.83
N VAL A 97 3.69 13.65 20.93
CA VAL A 97 4.15 12.35 20.42
C VAL A 97 4.33 12.41 18.90
N TYR A 98 3.35 12.97 18.19
CA TYR A 98 3.41 13.16 16.75
C TYR A 98 4.59 14.03 16.32
N THR A 99 4.84 15.14 17.01
CA THR A 99 5.98 16.04 16.73
C THR A 99 7.32 15.35 16.99
N ALA A 100 7.42 14.56 18.06
CA ALA A 100 8.61 13.78 18.35
C ALA A 100 8.88 12.72 17.26
N TRP A 101 7.82 12.07 16.76
CA TRP A 101 7.91 11.14 15.64
C TRP A 101 8.30 11.84 14.33
N LEU A 102 7.71 12.99 14.01
CA LEU A 102 8.09 13.81 12.86
C LEU A 102 9.57 14.21 12.90
N ALA A 103 10.09 14.51 14.09
CA ALA A 103 11.51 14.80 14.30
C ALA A 103 12.43 13.56 14.23
N GLY A 104 11.91 12.40 13.84
CA GLY A 104 12.67 11.15 13.72
C GLY A 104 13.11 10.54 15.05
N LYS A 105 12.56 11.00 16.20
CA LYS A 105 12.94 10.47 17.51
C LYS A 105 12.29 9.10 17.74
N GLY A 106 13.04 8.17 18.32
CA GLY A 106 12.49 6.89 18.75
C GLY A 106 11.44 7.07 19.83
N LEU A 107 10.16 6.80 19.53
CA LEU A 107 9.08 7.05 20.50
C LEU A 107 9.21 6.21 21.77
N VAL A 108 9.72 5.00 21.66
CA VAL A 108 9.91 4.08 22.79
C VAL A 108 11.04 4.54 23.72
N SER A 109 11.94 5.42 23.28
CA SER A 109 12.94 6.03 24.16
C SER A 109 12.42 7.26 24.92
N LEU A 110 11.28 7.81 24.51
CA LEU A 110 10.67 9.02 25.11
C LEU A 110 9.42 8.71 25.93
N TYR A 111 8.71 7.64 25.61
CA TYR A 111 7.42 7.30 26.19
C TYR A 111 7.33 5.80 26.48
N SER A 112 6.48 5.42 27.44
CA SER A 112 6.18 4.01 27.69
C SER A 112 5.51 3.35 26.48
N LYS A 113 5.70 2.03 26.29
CA LYS A 113 5.05 1.28 25.20
C LYS A 113 3.51 1.44 25.21
N ALA A 114 2.89 1.44 26.39
CA ALA A 114 1.45 1.62 26.54
C ALA A 114 1.02 3.02 26.07
N THR A 115 1.79 4.05 26.44
CA THR A 115 1.57 5.44 26.00
C THR A 115 1.69 5.59 24.48
N VAL A 116 2.72 4.99 23.88
CA VAL A 116 2.90 5.00 22.42
C VAL A 116 1.73 4.31 21.72
N TYR A 117 1.28 3.16 22.21
CA TYR A 117 0.15 2.43 21.62
C TYR A 117 -1.17 3.20 21.71
N ALA A 118 -1.47 3.80 22.87
CA ALA A 118 -2.68 4.60 23.06
C ALA A 118 -2.70 5.83 22.14
N HIS A 119 -1.58 6.56 22.06
CA HIS A 119 -1.49 7.72 21.18
C HIS A 119 -1.46 7.34 19.70
N ARG A 120 -0.82 6.24 19.32
CA ARG A 120 -0.86 5.71 17.95
C ARG A 120 -2.29 5.53 17.46
N LYS A 121 -3.13 4.84 18.24
CA LYS A 121 -4.53 4.61 17.88
C LYS A 121 -5.26 5.94 17.68
N GLY A 122 -5.16 6.86 18.63
CA GLY A 122 -5.87 8.14 18.54
C GLY A 122 -5.36 9.04 17.40
N ILE A 123 -4.06 9.03 17.09
CA ILE A 123 -3.49 9.78 15.96
C ILE A 123 -3.93 9.16 14.63
N LEU A 124 -3.92 7.84 14.51
CA LEU A 124 -4.39 7.13 13.32
C LEU A 124 -5.88 7.40 13.05
N GLU A 125 -6.71 7.37 14.10
CA GLU A 125 -8.14 7.66 13.99
C GLU A 125 -8.42 9.14 13.65
N ALA A 126 -7.65 10.06 14.22
CA ALA A 126 -7.87 11.50 14.05
C ALA A 126 -7.35 12.03 12.70
N ILE A 127 -6.15 11.60 12.29
CA ILE A 127 -5.43 12.20 11.15
C ILE A 127 -4.97 11.17 10.11
N GLY A 128 -5.29 9.89 10.28
CA GLY A 128 -4.92 8.84 9.34
C GLY A 128 -3.43 8.46 9.34
N VAL A 129 -2.64 8.95 10.31
CA VAL A 129 -1.20 8.71 10.36
C VAL A 129 -0.84 7.60 11.36
N ASP A 130 -0.14 6.57 10.88
CA ASP A 130 0.40 5.51 11.74
C ASP A 130 1.84 5.81 12.18
N ILE A 131 1.98 6.31 13.40
CA ILE A 131 3.27 6.65 14.02
C ILE A 131 4.11 5.44 14.49
N SER A 132 3.64 4.21 14.28
CA SER A 132 4.46 3.01 14.52
C SER A 132 5.43 2.70 13.38
N LEU A 133 5.16 3.25 12.20
CA LEU A 133 6.03 3.10 11.05
C LEU A 133 7.28 3.97 11.25
N ARG A 134 8.45 3.44 10.84
CA ARG A 134 9.68 4.24 10.77
C ARG A 134 9.45 5.31 9.70
N TYR A 135 9.22 6.54 10.14
CA TYR A 135 9.04 7.68 9.25
C TYR A 135 10.07 8.74 9.60
N CYS A 136 10.81 9.16 8.59
CA CYS A 136 11.67 10.33 8.64
C CYS A 136 11.52 11.00 7.28
N PRO A 137 10.57 11.93 7.13
CA PRO A 137 10.52 12.75 5.95
C PRO A 137 11.48 13.91 6.18
N GLU A 138 12.59 13.92 5.45
CA GLU A 138 12.97 15.20 4.86
C GLU A 138 11.75 15.67 4.04
N ALA A 139 11.45 16.96 4.06
CA ALA A 139 10.27 17.54 3.42
C ALA A 139 10.34 17.36 1.90
N ASP A 140 10.08 16.14 1.45
CA ASP A 140 10.06 15.78 0.06
C ASP A 140 8.76 16.25 -0.56
N GLY A 141 8.90 16.71 -1.80
CA GLY A 141 7.85 17.31 -2.60
C GLY A 141 6.53 16.55 -2.58
N MET A 142 5.48 17.34 -2.74
CA MET A 142 4.15 16.91 -3.11
C MET A 142 4.18 15.79 -4.16
N ILE A 143 3.60 14.62 -3.84
CA ILE A 143 3.48 13.50 -4.77
C ILE A 143 2.08 13.53 -5.37
N ASP A 144 2.00 13.70 -6.69
CA ASP A 144 0.75 13.49 -7.41
C ASP A 144 0.51 11.99 -7.61
N LEU A 145 -0.60 11.46 -7.08
CA LEU A 145 -0.97 10.06 -7.25
C LEU A 145 -1.21 9.69 -8.72
N ALA A 146 -1.58 10.66 -9.55
CA ALA A 146 -1.71 10.45 -11.00
C ALA A 146 -0.36 10.05 -11.62
N ASN A 147 0.75 10.52 -11.06
CA ASN A 147 2.10 10.17 -11.51
C ASN A 147 2.62 8.87 -10.87
N VAL A 148 1.97 8.37 -9.81
CA VAL A 148 2.34 7.12 -9.14
C VAL A 148 1.60 5.94 -9.77
N PHE A 149 0.31 6.08 -10.04
CA PHE A 149 -0.54 5.00 -10.56
C PHE A 149 -0.62 5.02 -12.09
N THR A 150 0.53 4.89 -12.74
CA THR A 150 0.66 4.77 -14.19
C THR A 150 1.21 3.41 -14.60
N PRO A 151 0.99 2.96 -15.86
CA PRO A 151 1.53 1.69 -16.36
C PRO A 151 3.05 1.56 -16.20
N GLU A 152 3.79 2.66 -16.33
CA GLU A 152 5.24 2.70 -16.25
C GLU A 152 5.77 2.39 -14.84
N ASN A 153 4.95 2.61 -13.81
CA ASN A 153 5.29 2.34 -12.41
C ASN A 153 4.85 0.94 -11.95
N ILE A 154 4.37 0.08 -12.86
CA ILE A 154 4.15 -1.33 -12.53
C ILE A 154 5.50 -1.94 -12.18
N MET A 155 5.60 -2.50 -10.96
CA MET A 155 6.77 -3.25 -10.56
C MET A 155 6.94 -4.46 -11.48
N GLY A 156 8.00 -4.43 -12.30
CA GLY A 156 8.42 -5.58 -13.07
C GLY A 156 8.81 -6.74 -12.14
N LEU A 157 8.35 -7.94 -12.45
CA LEU A 157 8.78 -9.13 -11.71
C LEU A 157 10.26 -9.41 -12.04
N PRO A 158 11.13 -9.62 -11.04
CA PRO A 158 12.53 -9.93 -11.31
C PRO A 158 12.63 -11.16 -12.22
N HIS A 159 13.31 -10.99 -13.36
CA HIS A 159 13.57 -11.99 -14.40
C HIS A 159 12.35 -12.59 -15.11
N GLY A 160 11.16 -11.99 -15.05
CA GLY A 160 9.97 -12.49 -15.80
C GLY A 160 9.39 -13.83 -15.33
N ARG A 161 10.12 -14.63 -14.53
CA ARG A 161 9.77 -16.02 -14.19
C ARG A 161 8.59 -16.19 -13.22
N LEU A 162 8.23 -15.15 -12.46
CA LEU A 162 7.04 -15.25 -11.60
C LEU A 162 5.71 -15.27 -12.40
N ARG A 163 5.73 -14.96 -13.71
CA ARG A 163 4.55 -15.09 -14.60
C ARG A 163 4.36 -16.50 -15.18
N GLU A 164 5.38 -17.38 -15.16
CA GLU A 164 5.32 -18.65 -15.91
C GLU A 164 5.16 -19.88 -15.01
N ASP A 165 5.73 -19.89 -13.80
CA ASP A 165 5.90 -21.14 -13.05
C ASP A 165 4.77 -21.44 -12.05
N ARG A 166 3.96 -20.43 -11.71
CA ARG A 166 2.90 -20.53 -10.67
C ARG A 166 1.51 -20.17 -11.14
N TYR A 167 1.38 -19.67 -12.36
CA TYR A 167 0.12 -19.68 -13.08
C TYR A 167 0.06 -20.99 -13.86
N PHE A 168 -0.61 -21.99 -13.29
CA PHE A 168 -1.01 -23.14 -14.08
C PHE A 168 -2.05 -22.65 -15.09
N LEU A 169 -1.67 -22.57 -16.37
CA LEU A 169 -2.67 -22.58 -17.45
C LEU A 169 -3.63 -23.75 -17.16
N PRO A 170 -4.96 -23.58 -17.27
CA PRO A 170 -5.87 -24.70 -17.11
C PRO A 170 -5.42 -25.79 -18.07
N ARG A 171 -5.14 -26.99 -17.52
CA ARG A 171 -4.74 -28.15 -18.31
C ARG A 171 -5.75 -28.29 -19.45
N GLU A 172 -5.27 -28.25 -20.69
CA GLU A 172 -6.09 -28.60 -21.83
C GLU A 172 -6.64 -30.00 -21.57
N GLY A 173 -7.97 -30.10 -21.49
CA GLY A 173 -8.63 -31.36 -21.19
C GLY A 173 -8.32 -32.37 -22.29
N SER A 174 -7.72 -33.49 -21.89
CA SER A 174 -7.85 -34.78 -22.56
C SER A 174 -9.28 -35.27 -22.51
#